data_AF-A0A178I082-F1
#
_entry.id   AF-A0A178I082-F1
#
_cell.length_a   1.000
_cell.length_b   1.000
_cell.length_c   1.000
_cell.angle_alpha   90.00
_cell.angle_beta   90.00
_cell.angle_gamma   90.00
#
_symmetry.space_group_name_H-M   'P 1'
#
loop_
_entity.id
_entity.type
_entity.pdbx_description
1 polymer ?
#
loop_
_entity_poly.entity_id
_entity_poly.type
_entity_poly.pdbx_seq_one_letter_code
_entity_poly.pdbx_strand_id
1 'polypeptide(L)'
;MKTTDMTVSAIQQRVDCLPARMTAKGIAKPVVNFCVNANASLSVDAHWYAGAGYTDFKSKHFKGDTPDAALLEFEAWVASLPSIEEARRAEFMAALGKVIDMGRETGVEVEFVNPLVETMKRLSENAITHQPLAA
;
A
#
# COMPACT_ATOMS: atom_id res chain seq x y z
N MET A 1 1.24 -33.23 17.22
CA MET A 1 1.60 -31.89 16.71
C MET A 1 1.25 -30.91 17.82
N LYS A 2 2.23 -30.21 18.43
CA LYS A 2 1.93 -29.23 19.47
C LYS A 2 1.42 -27.97 18.77
N THR A 3 0.13 -27.68 18.89
CA THR A 3 -0.41 -26.36 18.58
C THR A 3 0.26 -25.39 19.52
N THR A 4 1.08 -24.47 19.00
CA THR A 4 1.62 -23.38 19.81
C THR A 4 0.44 -22.45 20.06
N ASP A 5 -0.20 -22.60 21.22
CA ASP A 5 -1.35 -21.78 21.59
C ASP A 5 -0.91 -20.31 21.69
N MET A 6 -1.26 -19.53 20.68
CA MET A 6 -1.10 -18.09 20.71
C MET A 6 -2.13 -17.51 21.68
N THR A 7 -1.66 -16.77 22.68
CA THR A 7 -2.54 -16.07 23.61
C THR A 7 -3.22 -14.88 22.94
N VAL A 8 -4.35 -14.45 23.48
CA VAL A 8 -5.03 -13.23 23.03
C VAL A 8 -4.10 -12.01 23.07
N SER A 9 -3.28 -11.90 24.12
CA SER A 9 -2.27 -10.83 24.23
C SER A 9 -1.21 -10.88 23.14
N ALA A 10 -0.79 -12.07 22.72
CA ALA A 10 0.16 -12.22 21.61
C ALA A 10 -0.47 -11.82 20.26
N ILE A 11 -1.74 -12.17 20.03
CA ILE A 11 -2.51 -11.70 18.86
C ILE A 11 -2.59 -10.17 18.87
N GLN A 12 -3.01 -9.59 20.01
CA GLN A 12 -3.18 -8.15 20.15
C GLN A 12 -1.88 -7.39 19.85
N GLN A 13 -0.76 -7.81 20.44
CA GLN A 13 0.53 -7.18 20.21
C GLN A 13 0.95 -7.18 18.74
N ARG A 14 0.69 -8.28 18.02
CA ARG A 14 0.97 -8.36 16.58
C ARG A 14 0.09 -7.40 15.79
N VAL A 15 -1.21 -7.37 16.10
CA VAL A 15 -2.18 -6.52 15.41
C VAL A 15 -1.92 -5.03 15.65
N ASP A 16 -1.58 -4.63 16.89
CA ASP A 16 -1.36 -3.23 17.27
C ASP A 16 -0.23 -2.55 16.47
N CYS A 17 0.78 -3.31 16.04
CA CYS A 17 1.87 -2.78 15.24
C CYS A 17 1.52 -2.59 13.75
N LEU A 18 0.48 -3.25 13.24
CA LEU A 18 0.17 -3.27 11.80
C LEU A 18 -0.29 -1.91 11.25
N PRO A 19 -1.19 -1.15 11.92
CA PRO A 19 -1.56 0.18 11.45
C PRO A 19 -0.37 1.12 11.28
N ALA A 20 0.59 1.10 12.22
CA ALA A 20 1.80 1.90 12.13
C ALA A 20 2.68 1.49 10.94
N ARG A 21 2.84 0.18 10.71
CA ARG A 21 3.59 -0.36 9.55
C ARG A 21 2.92 0.03 8.22
N MET A 22 1.60 -0.04 8.14
CA MET A 22 0.84 0.40 6.97
C MET A 22 0.98 1.92 6.74
N THR A 23 0.94 2.71 7.81
CA THR A 23 1.14 4.16 7.74
C THR A 23 2.54 4.51 7.24
N ALA A 24 3.57 3.79 7.68
CA ALA A 24 4.94 3.94 7.18
C ALA A 24 5.08 3.60 5.67
N LYS A 25 4.14 2.83 5.12
CA LYS A 25 4.00 2.53 3.68
C LYS A 25 3.11 3.52 2.93
N GLY A 26 2.69 4.61 3.58
CA GLY A 26 1.88 5.67 2.97
C GLY A 26 0.37 5.44 3.00
N ILE A 27 -0.11 4.39 3.70
CA ILE A 27 -1.55 4.17 3.84
C ILE A 27 -2.12 5.14 4.90
N ALA A 28 -3.12 5.93 4.52
CA ALA A 28 -3.75 6.90 5.39
C ALA A 28 -4.82 6.26 6.30
N LYS A 29 -4.70 6.49 7.62
CA LYS A 29 -5.66 6.06 8.65
C LYS A 29 -6.08 4.58 8.53
N PRO A 30 -5.11 3.64 8.46
CA PRO A 30 -5.45 2.22 8.42
C PRO A 30 -6.04 1.78 9.74
N VAL A 31 -7.06 0.94 9.66
CA VAL A 31 -7.59 0.19 10.80
C VAL A 31 -7.43 -1.28 10.45
N VAL A 32 -6.94 -2.05 11.41
CA VAL A 32 -6.71 -3.49 11.26
C VAL A 32 -7.49 -4.21 12.34
N ASN A 33 -8.29 -5.19 11.95
CA ASN A 33 -9.05 -6.03 12.85
C ASN A 33 -8.58 -7.49 12.74
N PHE A 34 -8.55 -8.18 13.87
CA PHE A 34 -8.50 -9.62 13.92
C PHE A 34 -9.89 -10.14 14.27
N CYS A 35 -10.49 -10.93 13.39
CA CYS A 35 -11.87 -11.37 13.48
C CYS A 35 -11.95 -12.86 13.80
N VAL A 36 -12.72 -13.17 14.85
CA VAL A 36 -13.13 -14.52 15.24
C VAL A 36 -14.61 -14.66 14.95
N ASN A 37 -14.96 -15.51 13.99
CA ASN A 37 -16.33 -15.70 13.53
C ASN A 37 -16.79 -17.14 13.78
N ALA A 38 -18.05 -17.32 14.16
CA ALA A 38 -18.63 -18.65 14.31
C ALA A 38 -18.72 -19.36 12.95
N ASN A 39 -18.36 -20.65 12.89
CA ASN A 39 -18.38 -21.49 11.68
C ASN A 39 -17.59 -20.93 10.49
N ALA A 40 -16.52 -20.16 10.75
CA ALA A 40 -15.64 -19.64 9.72
C ALA A 40 -14.18 -19.67 10.19
N SER A 41 -13.26 -19.66 9.22
CA SER A 41 -11.83 -19.48 9.51
C SER A 41 -11.56 -18.14 10.19
N LEU A 42 -10.47 -18.08 10.95
CA LEU A 42 -9.97 -16.84 11.51
C LEU A 42 -9.55 -15.92 10.36
N SER A 43 -9.63 -14.61 10.60
CA SER A 43 -9.29 -13.66 9.56
C SER A 43 -8.72 -12.37 10.09
N VAL A 44 -7.89 -11.73 9.28
CA VAL A 44 -7.40 -10.37 9.50
C VAL A 44 -7.92 -9.52 8.36
N ASP A 45 -8.60 -8.42 8.69
CA ASP A 45 -8.98 -7.41 7.73
C ASP A 45 -8.32 -6.08 8.03
N ALA A 46 -8.00 -5.35 6.97
CA ALA A 46 -7.63 -3.95 7.06
C ALA A 46 -8.52 -3.12 6.17
N HIS A 47 -8.88 -1.94 6.66
CA HIS A 47 -9.63 -0.95 5.91
C HIS A 47 -8.96 0.43 6.05
N TRP A 48 -8.98 1.19 4.96
CA TRP A 48 -8.37 2.51 4.88
C TRP A 48 -9.03 3.37 3.82
N TYR A 49 -8.79 4.68 3.90
CA TYR A 49 -9.28 5.64 2.89
C TYR A 49 -8.19 5.86 1.83
N ALA A 50 -8.58 5.81 0.55
CA ALA A 50 -7.68 5.97 -0.59
C ALA A 50 -7.69 7.38 -1.20
N GLY A 51 -8.43 8.32 -0.62
CA GLY A 51 -8.49 9.70 -1.06
C GLY A 51 -8.90 10.68 0.04
N ALA A 52 -9.09 11.95 -0.34
CA ALA A 52 -9.49 13.02 0.58
C ALA A 52 -10.95 12.92 1.06
N GLY A 53 -11.77 12.11 0.40
CA GLY A 53 -13.18 11.90 0.72
C GLY A 53 -13.45 10.58 1.47
N TYR A 54 -14.60 10.52 2.14
CA TYR A 54 -15.05 9.33 2.88
C TYR A 54 -15.61 8.20 2.00
N THR A 55 -15.70 8.41 0.68
CA THR A 55 -16.37 7.49 -0.25
C THR A 55 -15.42 6.50 -0.92
N ASP A 56 -14.12 6.78 -0.95
CA ASP A 56 -13.11 5.88 -1.54
C ASP A 56 -12.45 5.05 -0.43
N PHE A 57 -13.16 4.03 0.02
CA PHE A 57 -12.68 3.07 1.00
C PHE A 57 -12.07 1.85 0.29
N LYS A 58 -10.91 1.41 0.78
CA LYS A 58 -10.27 0.16 0.36
C LYS A 58 -10.22 -0.79 1.53
N SER A 59 -10.31 -2.08 1.23
CA SER A 59 -10.15 -3.13 2.21
C SER A 59 -9.31 -4.28 1.66
N LYS A 60 -8.67 -4.99 2.59
CA LYS A 60 -7.96 -6.23 2.31
C LYS A 60 -8.28 -7.23 3.41
N HIS A 61 -8.45 -8.49 3.04
CA HIS A 61 -8.85 -9.55 3.94
C HIS A 61 -8.00 -10.80 3.71
N PHE A 62 -7.55 -11.41 4.79
CA PHE A 62 -6.74 -12.63 4.82
C PHE A 62 -7.38 -13.63 5.78
N LYS A 63 -7.26 -14.91 5.48
CA LYS A 63 -7.88 -15.99 6.26
C LYS A 63 -6.84 -17.02 6.64
N GLY A 64 -7.04 -17.69 7.77
CA GLY A 64 -6.21 -18.79 8.20
C GLY A 64 -6.93 -19.67 9.21
N ASP A 65 -6.54 -20.95 9.25
CA ASP A 65 -7.08 -21.91 10.22
C ASP A 65 -6.46 -21.74 11.61
N THR A 66 -5.38 -20.97 11.71
CA THR A 66 -4.73 -20.58 12.97
C THR A 66 -4.48 -19.07 13.00
N PRO A 67 -4.38 -18.45 14.19
CA PRO A 67 -4.03 -17.04 14.30
C PRO A 67 -2.73 -16.68 13.59
N ASP A 68 -1.73 -17.56 13.70
CA ASP A 68 -0.42 -17.36 13.08
C ASP A 68 -0.49 -17.35 11.55
N ALA A 69 -1.22 -18.30 10.96
CA ALA A 69 -1.41 -18.36 9.51
C ALA A 69 -2.10 -17.10 8.96
N ALA A 70 -3.16 -16.64 9.62
CA ALA A 70 -3.90 -15.45 9.19
C ALA A 70 -3.04 -14.17 9.29
N LEU A 71 -2.23 -14.05 10.35
CA LEU A 71 -1.36 -12.89 10.56
C LEU A 71 -0.13 -12.90 9.67
N LEU A 72 0.46 -14.07 9.41
CA LEU A 72 1.68 -14.20 8.61
C LEU A 72 1.45 -13.75 7.16
N GLU A 73 0.32 -14.15 6.55
CA GLU A 73 -0.03 -13.67 5.20
C GLU A 73 -0.27 -12.16 5.16
N PHE A 74 -0.96 -11.62 6.18
CA PHE A 74 -1.19 -10.19 6.29
C PHE A 74 0.13 -9.41 6.43
N GLU A 75 1.01 -9.87 7.32
CA GLU A 75 2.32 -9.27 7.56
C GLU A 75 3.21 -9.31 6.31
N ALA A 76 3.17 -10.41 5.55
CA ALA A 76 3.86 -10.54 4.28
C ALA A 76 3.34 -9.54 3.25
N TRP A 77 2.02 -9.35 3.18
CA TRP A 77 1.42 -8.34 2.32
C TRP A 77 1.85 -6.91 2.71
N VAL A 78 1.81 -6.55 4.00
CA VAL A 78 2.27 -5.24 4.47
C VAL A 78 3.75 -5.03 4.15
N ALA A 79 4.58 -6.07 4.27
CA ALA A 79 5.98 -6.00 3.89
C ALA A 79 6.17 -5.75 2.39
N SER A 80 5.33 -6.35 1.55
CA SER A 80 5.34 -6.18 0.08
C SER A 80 4.83 -4.82 -0.41
N LEU A 81 4.19 -4.03 0.45
CA LEU A 81 3.74 -2.69 0.06
C LEU A 81 4.95 -1.81 -0.28
N PRO A 82 4.82 -0.92 -1.29
CA PRO A 82 5.87 0.04 -1.61
C PRO A 82 6.12 0.95 -0.41
N SER A 83 7.35 1.44 -0.29
CA SER A 83 7.67 2.54 0.62
C SER A 83 6.85 3.78 0.29
N ILE A 84 6.73 4.70 1.25
CA ILE A 84 6.03 5.96 1.04
C ILE A 84 6.61 6.79 -0.12
N GLU A 85 7.93 6.73 -0.30
CA GLU A 85 8.61 7.45 -1.39
C GLU A 85 8.33 6.81 -2.75
N GLU A 86 8.33 5.48 -2.85
CA GLU A 86 7.91 4.76 -4.05
C GLU A 86 6.44 5.02 -4.39
N ALA A 87 5.56 5.04 -3.38
CA ALA A 87 4.15 5.33 -3.55
C ALA A 87 3.91 6.76 -4.05
N ARG A 88 4.54 7.76 -3.42
CA ARG A 88 4.48 9.17 -3.82
C ARG A 88 5.03 9.39 -5.22
N ARG A 89 6.13 8.71 -5.56
CA ARG A 89 6.69 8.75 -6.90
C ARG A 89 5.72 8.18 -7.92
N ALA A 90 5.13 7.02 -7.65
CA ALA A 90 4.15 6.41 -8.56
C ALA A 90 2.93 7.34 -8.76
N GLU A 91 2.45 7.98 -7.69
CA GLU A 91 1.37 8.97 -7.75
C GLU A 91 1.76 10.18 -8.60
N PHE A 92 2.95 10.75 -8.39
CA PHE A 92 3.46 11.86 -9.17
C PHE A 92 3.56 11.51 -10.67
N MET A 93 4.09 10.32 -10.99
CA MET A 93 4.21 9.85 -12.37
C MET A 93 2.85 9.63 -13.02
N ALA A 94 1.87 9.11 -12.28
CA ALA A 94 0.50 8.97 -12.77
C ALA A 94 -0.16 10.33 -13.02
N ALA A 95 0.05 11.31 -12.14
CA ALA A 95 -0.45 12.67 -12.33
C ALA A 95 0.18 13.35 -13.55
N LEU A 96 1.51 13.21 -13.72
CA LEU A 96 2.22 13.75 -14.89
C LEU A 96 1.71 13.13 -16.20
N GLY A 97 1.48 11.81 -16.22
CA GLY A 97 0.85 11.12 -17.35
C GLY A 97 -0.53 11.70 -17.70
N LYS A 98 -1.39 11.89 -16.69
CA LYS A 98 -2.71 12.51 -16.89
C LYS A 98 -2.63 13.93 -17.47
N VAL A 99 -1.65 14.72 -17.04
CA VAL A 99 -1.44 16.08 -17.58
C VAL A 99 -0.99 16.03 -19.04
N ILE A 100 -0.10 15.10 -19.40
CA ILE A 100 0.34 14.87 -20.78
C ILE A 100 -0.84 14.49 -21.68
N ASP A 101 -1.67 13.54 -21.22
CA ASP A 101 -2.85 13.09 -21.97
C ASP A 101 -3.87 14.22 -22.13
N MET A 102 -4.16 14.96 -21.06
CA MET A 102 -5.05 16.12 -21.09
C MET A 102 -4.54 17.22 -22.05
N GLY A 103 -3.23 17.48 -22.08
CA GLY A 103 -2.63 18.43 -23.02
C GLY A 103 -2.88 18.02 -24.47
N ARG A 104 -2.73 16.74 -24.79
CA ARG A 104 -3.00 16.21 -26.14
C ARG A 104 -4.49 16.33 -26.51
N GLU A 105 -5.38 15.98 -25.58
CA GLU A 105 -6.82 16.04 -25.80
C GLU A 105 -7.35 17.47 -25.99
N THR A 106 -6.74 18.45 -25.30
CA THR A 106 -7.14 19.87 -25.37
C THR A 106 -6.45 20.65 -26.50
N GLY A 107 -5.62 19.99 -27.30
CA GLY A 107 -4.92 20.62 -28.44
C GLY A 107 -3.74 21.51 -28.02
N VAL A 108 -3.18 21.30 -26.82
CA VAL A 108 -1.91 21.92 -26.43
C VAL A 108 -0.83 21.49 -27.41
N GLU A 109 -0.07 22.45 -27.92
CA GLU A 109 0.96 22.19 -28.92
C GLU A 109 1.97 21.16 -28.40
N VAL A 110 2.35 20.25 -29.29
CA VAL A 110 3.24 19.12 -29.01
C VAL A 110 4.59 19.59 -28.44
N GLU A 111 5.01 20.82 -28.77
CA GLU A 111 6.22 21.45 -28.23
C GLU A 111 6.19 21.68 -26.71
N PHE A 112 5.01 21.87 -26.11
CA PHE A 112 4.86 21.98 -24.65
C PHE A 112 4.69 20.62 -23.96
N VAL A 113 4.17 19.63 -24.68
CA VAL A 113 3.95 18.27 -24.15
C VAL A 113 5.23 17.43 -24.18
N ASN A 114 6.05 17.56 -25.23
CA ASN A 114 7.27 16.77 -25.40
C ASN A 114 8.30 16.92 -24.25
N PRO A 115 8.58 18.12 -23.70
CA PRO A 115 9.45 18.26 -22.54
C PRO A 115 8.95 17.53 -21.29
N LEU A 116 7.61 17.44 -21.11
CA LEU A 116 7.01 16.72 -19.98
C LEU A 116 7.18 15.20 -20.14
N VAL A 117 7.03 14.68 -21.37
CA VAL A 117 7.29 13.28 -21.70
C VAL A 117 8.77 12.92 -21.48
N GLU A 118 9.69 13.77 -21.92
CA GLU A 118 11.13 13.58 -21.73
C GLU A 118 11.49 13.61 -20.23
N THR A 119 10.89 14.52 -19.47
CA THR A 119 11.06 14.60 -18.02
C THR A 119 10.53 13.33 -17.33
N MET A 120 9.37 12.83 -17.72
CA MET A 120 8.81 11.58 -17.24
C MET A 120 9.78 10.42 -17.49
N LYS A 121 10.32 10.32 -18.70
CA LYS A 121 11.29 9.28 -19.08
C LYS A 121 12.56 9.34 -18.23
N ARG A 122 13.17 10.52 -18.09
CA ARG A 122 14.38 10.71 -17.26
C ARG A 122 14.14 10.42 -15.78
N LEU A 123 12.97 10.77 -15.26
CA LEU A 123 12.59 10.43 -13.89
C LEU A 123 12.38 8.92 -13.70
N SER A 124 11.80 8.22 -14.67
CA SER A 124 11.69 6.76 -14.63
C SER A 124 13.06 6.07 -14.72
N GLU A 125 13.94 6.52 -15.60
CA GLU A 125 15.29 5.94 -15.76
C GLU A 125 16.15 6.16 -14.52
N ASN A 126 16.10 7.35 -13.91
CA ASN A 126 16.79 7.64 -12.64
C ASN A 126 16.22 6.87 -11.44
N ALA A 127 15.00 6.32 -11.54
CA ALA A 127 14.44 5.44 -10.51
C ALA A 127 15.21 4.14 -10.36
N ILE A 128 15.70 3.64 -11.49
CA ILE A 128 16.36 2.36 -11.61
C ILE A 128 17.81 2.48 -11.12
N THR A 129 18.41 3.68 -11.22
CA THR A 129 19.82 3.93 -10.90
C THR A 129 20.07 4.53 -9.51
N HIS A 130 19.11 5.21 -8.88
CA HIS A 130 19.28 5.74 -7.52
C HIS A 130 18.93 4.69 -6.45
N GLN A 131 19.92 3.89 -6.05
CA GLN A 131 19.94 3.26 -4.72
C GLN A 131 20.36 4.34 -3.69
N PRO A 132 19.56 4.62 -2.64
CA PRO A 132 20.09 5.38 -1.52
C PRO A 132 21.19 4.54 -0.88
N LEU A 133 22.43 5.06 -0.86
CA LEU A 133 23.48 4.50 -0.02
C LEU A 133 22.92 4.41 1.40
N ALA A 134 22.89 3.20 1.96
CA ALA A 134 22.61 2.99 3.36
C ALA A 134 23.62 3.80 4.18
N ALA A 135 23.12 4.75 4.97
CA ALA A 135 23.85 5.46 6.01
C ALA A 135 23.39 4.93 7.38
#